data_AF-A0A5R9DVI3-F1
#
_entry.id   AF-A0A5R9DVI3-F1
#
_cell.length_a   1.000
_cell.length_b   1.000
_cell.length_c   1.000
_cell.angle_alpha   90.00
_cell.angle_beta   90.00
_cell.angle_gamma   90.00
#
_symmetry.space_group_name_H-M   'P 1'
#
loop_
_entity.id
_entity.type
_entity.pdbx_description
1 polymer ?
#
loop_
_entity_poly.entity_id
_entity_poly.type
_entity_poly.pdbx_seq_one_letter_code
_entity_poly.pdbx_strand_id
1 'polypeptide(L)'
;MIESALMDNIHEELAKDTQLTQFNQKVHASGEAKWMVGEALQEEIPTPVISLSLMKSNASLTDQPFSNQVLSAMRYNFGGHKEY
;
A
#
# COMPACT_ATOMS: atom_id res chain seq x y z
N MET A 1 -11.45 -17.43 4.88
CA MET A 1 -10.14 -16.74 4.88
C MET A 1 -9.86 -16.26 3.47
N ILE A 2 -9.08 -15.19 3.31
CA ILE A 2 -8.66 -14.71 1.98
C ILE A 2 -7.27 -15.27 1.72
N GLU A 3 -7.16 -16.25 0.83
CA GLU A 3 -5.88 -16.79 0.35
C GLU A 3 -5.44 -15.96 -0.86
N SER A 4 -4.21 -15.44 -0.83
CA SER A 4 -3.67 -14.64 -1.92
C SER A 4 -2.15 -14.54 -1.82
N ALA A 5 -1.49 -14.31 -2.95
CA ALA A 5 -0.05 -14.09 -3.00
C ALA A 5 0.43 -12.94 -2.08
N LEU A 6 -0.41 -11.92 -1.85
CA LEU A 6 -0.08 -10.83 -0.92
C LEU A 6 0.02 -11.32 0.54
N MET A 7 -0.83 -12.28 0.92
CA MET A 7 -0.79 -12.87 2.26
C MET A 7 0.43 -13.77 2.43
N ASP A 8 0.80 -14.52 1.39
CA ASP A 8 2.00 -15.34 1.40
C ASP A 8 3.26 -14.47 1.56
N ASN A 9 3.34 -13.37 0.79
CA ASN A 9 4.46 -12.42 0.86
C ASN A 9 4.63 -11.79 2.25
N ILE A 10 3.55 -11.34 2.89
CA ILE A 10 3.66 -10.74 4.23
C ILE A 10 3.98 -11.79 5.29
N HIS A 11 3.49 -13.02 5.13
CA HIS A 11 3.83 -14.13 6.01
C HIS A 11 5.33 -14.41 5.98
N GLU A 12 5.93 -14.48 4.80
CA GLU A 12 7.37 -14.68 4.63
C GLU A 12 8.19 -13.55 5.27
N GLU A 13 7.80 -12.29 5.09
CA GLU A 13 8.54 -11.17 5.68
C GLU A 13 8.40 -11.10 7.20
N LEU A 14 7.21 -11.35 7.75
CA LEU A 14 7.00 -11.42 9.19
C LEU A 14 7.72 -12.60 9.85
N ALA A 15 7.92 -13.70 9.13
CA ALA A 15 8.72 -14.83 9.60
C ALA A 15 10.21 -14.48 9.72
N LYS A 16 10.72 -13.57 8.87
CA LYS A 16 12.10 -13.06 8.92
C LYS A 16 12.28 -12.02 10.01
N ASP A 17 11.37 -11.05 10.07
CA ASP A 17 11.38 -9.97 11.05
C ASP A 17 9.94 -9.58 11.42
N THR A 18 9.55 -9.93 12.65
CA THR A 18 8.21 -9.65 13.17
C THR A 18 7.92 -8.16 13.34
N GLN A 19 8.97 -7.32 13.39
CA GLN A 19 8.84 -5.87 13.50
C GLN A 19 9.00 -5.15 12.15
N LEU A 20 9.26 -5.87 11.05
CA LEU A 20 9.40 -5.31 9.70
C LEU A 20 10.36 -4.11 9.64
N THR A 21 11.45 -4.15 10.42
CA THR A 21 12.38 -3.04 10.64
C THR A 21 13.10 -2.58 9.38
N GLN A 22 13.18 -3.46 8.37
CA GLN A 22 13.75 -3.16 7.05
C GLN A 22 12.84 -2.30 6.15
N PHE A 23 11.55 -2.14 6.49
CA PHE A 23 10.57 -1.40 5.69
C PHE A 23 10.27 -0.02 6.27
N ASN A 24 10.08 0.98 5.40
CA ASN A 24 9.71 2.33 5.82
C ASN A 24 8.21 2.40 6.16
N GLN A 25 7.85 3.35 7.03
CA GLN A 25 6.46 3.70 7.35
C GLN A 25 5.82 4.63 6.30
N LYS A 26 6.56 4.97 5.23
CA LYS A 26 6.07 5.75 4.09
C LYS A 26 5.72 4.83 2.94
N VAL A 27 4.48 4.92 2.46
CA VAL A 27 3.99 4.13 1.34
C VAL A 27 3.83 5.02 0.13
N HIS A 28 4.73 4.88 -0.83
CA HIS A 28 4.64 5.60 -2.09
C HIS A 28 3.60 4.96 -3.02
N ALA A 29 2.74 5.80 -3.60
CA ALA A 29 1.85 5.42 -4.68
C ALA A 29 2.54 5.65 -6.03
N SER A 30 2.44 4.68 -6.94
CA SER A 30 3.02 4.72 -8.29
C SER A 30 2.30 5.70 -9.25
N GLY A 31 1.09 6.16 -8.89
CA GLY A 31 0.36 7.22 -9.58
C GLY A 31 -0.86 6.75 -10.36
N GLU A 32 -0.95 5.46 -10.71
CA GLU A 32 -2.06 4.90 -11.49
C GLU A 32 -3.39 5.01 -10.75
N ALA A 33 -3.39 4.77 -9.44
CA ALA A 33 -4.58 4.97 -8.60
C ALA A 33 -5.03 6.45 -8.57
N LYS A 34 -4.09 7.39 -8.64
CA LYS A 34 -4.40 8.83 -8.70
C LYS A 34 -5.06 9.20 -10.03
N TRP A 35 -4.52 8.69 -11.14
CA TRP A 35 -5.12 8.90 -12.46
C TRP A 35 -6.52 8.30 -12.53
N MET A 36 -6.70 7.06 -12.09
CA MET A 36 -8.00 6.39 -12.12
C MET A 36 -9.04 7.10 -11.24
N VAL A 37 -8.68 7.53 -10.03
CA VAL A 37 -9.60 8.29 -9.17
C VAL A 37 -9.96 9.65 -9.80
N GLY A 38 -9.00 10.30 -10.48
CA GLY A 38 -9.27 11.51 -11.24
C GLY A 38 -10.30 11.30 -12.35
N GLU A 39 -10.13 10.25 -13.15
CA GLU A 39 -11.08 9.88 -14.21
C GLU A 39 -12.47 9.55 -13.63
N ALA A 40 -12.51 8.78 -12.55
CA ALA A 40 -13.77 8.43 -11.88
C ALA A 40 -14.55 9.66 -11.39
N LEU A 41 -13.86 10.74 -10.99
CA LEU A 41 -14.52 12.00 -10.65
C LEU A 41 -15.09 12.72 -11.87
N GLN A 42 -14.40 12.68 -13.02
CA GLN A 42 -14.88 13.29 -14.26
C GLN A 42 -16.11 12.57 -14.82
N GLU A 43 -16.14 11.26 -14.69
CA GLU A 43 -17.24 10.39 -15.14
C GLU A 43 -18.36 10.22 -14.08
N GLU A 44 -18.25 10.88 -12.93
CA GLU A 44 -19.20 10.76 -11.80
C GLU A 44 -19.37 9.30 -11.29
N ILE A 45 -18.32 8.48 -11.41
CA ILE A 45 -18.31 7.07 -11.00
C ILE A 45 -17.79 6.92 -9.56
N PRO A 46 -18.56 6.29 -8.66
CA PRO A 46 -18.12 6.10 -7.27
C PRO A 46 -17.01 5.03 -7.15
N THR A 47 -15.84 5.43 -6.65
CA THR A 47 -14.70 4.53 -6.36
C THR A 47 -14.21 4.62 -4.91
N PRO A 48 -15.08 4.44 -3.90
CA PRO A 48 -14.80 4.79 -2.51
C PRO A 48 -13.62 4.03 -1.89
N VAL A 49 -13.49 2.73 -2.14
CA VAL A 49 -12.43 1.89 -1.55
C VAL A 49 -11.06 2.27 -2.10
N ILE A 50 -10.96 2.51 -3.41
CA ILE A 50 -9.69 2.85 -4.05
C ILE A 50 -9.29 4.29 -3.72
N SER A 51 -10.25 5.20 -3.70
CA SER A 51 -10.06 6.58 -3.27
C SER A 51 -9.53 6.65 -1.83
N LEU A 52 -10.16 5.91 -0.91
CA LEU A 52 -9.70 5.84 0.48
C LEU A 52 -8.31 5.21 0.59
N SER A 53 -8.04 4.15 -0.16
CA SER A 53 -6.72 3.50 -0.18
C SER A 53 -5.62 4.45 -0.65
N LEU A 54 -5.87 5.23 -1.72
CA LEU A 54 -4.97 6.27 -2.19
C LEU A 54 -4.74 7.35 -1.13
N MET A 55 -5.81 7.82 -0.47
CA MET A 55 -5.70 8.80 0.60
C MET A 55 -4.91 8.27 1.81
N LYS A 56 -5.04 6.98 2.15
CA LYS A 56 -4.24 6.35 3.21
C LYS A 56 -2.76 6.30 2.85
N SER A 57 -2.41 5.96 1.62
CA SER A 57 -1.02 6.05 1.17
C SER A 57 -0.50 7.49 1.23
N ASN A 58 -1.29 8.49 0.82
CA ASN A 58 -0.87 9.89 0.95
C ASN A 58 -0.68 10.32 2.42
N ALA A 59 -1.57 9.88 3.31
CA ALA A 59 -1.48 10.16 4.74
C ALA A 59 -0.23 9.54 5.39
N SER A 60 0.28 8.41 4.86
CA SER A 60 1.53 7.80 5.33
C SER A 60 2.76 8.70 5.18
N LEU A 61 2.68 9.70 4.29
CA LEU A 61 3.76 10.66 4.10
C LEU A 61 3.80 11.72 5.22
N THR A 62 2.68 11.89 5.93
CA THR A 62 2.50 12.88 7.01
C THR A 62 2.40 12.24 8.39
N ASP A 63 1.99 10.97 8.47
CA ASP A 63 1.76 10.23 9.71
C ASP A 63 2.37 8.82 9.64
N GLN A 64 2.95 8.35 10.75
CA GLN A 64 3.91 7.24 10.83
C GLN A 64 3.41 6.04 11.67
N PRO A 65 2.33 5.33 11.29
CA PRO A 65 1.90 4.09 11.94
C PRO A 65 2.53 2.82 11.34
N PHE A 66 2.73 1.79 12.19
CA PHE A 66 3.18 0.44 11.81
C PHE A 66 2.38 -0.22 10.67
N SER A 67 1.08 0.09 10.56
CA SER A 67 0.23 -0.38 9.44
C SER A 67 0.78 -0.01 8.07
N ASN A 68 1.56 1.07 7.98
CA ASN A 68 2.15 1.50 6.72
C ASN A 68 3.39 0.67 6.36
N GLN A 69 4.15 0.16 7.33
CA GLN A 69 5.27 -0.77 7.05
C GLN A 69 4.75 -2.07 6.45
N VAL A 70 3.65 -2.59 7.00
CA VAL A 70 2.96 -3.77 6.47
C VAL A 70 2.55 -3.53 5.00
N LEU A 71 1.96 -2.37 4.71
CA LEU A 71 1.55 -2.02 3.35
C LEU A 71 2.74 -1.82 2.41
N SER A 72 3.85 -1.23 2.88
CA SER A 72 5.07 -1.06 2.08
C SER A 72 5.67 -2.41 1.69
N ALA A 73 5.81 -3.33 2.66
CA ALA A 73 6.32 -4.68 2.44
C ALA A 73 5.52 -5.46 1.38
N MET A 74 4.19 -5.33 1.40
CA MET A 74 3.32 -5.96 0.39
C MET A 74 3.58 -5.41 -1.02
N ARG A 75 3.76 -4.08 -1.15
CA ARG A 75 4.00 -3.42 -2.44
C ARG A 75 5.39 -3.74 -3.00
N TYR A 76 6.41 -3.78 -2.15
CA TYR A 76 7.76 -4.18 -2.53
C TYR A 76 7.77 -5.59 -3.12
N ASN A 77 7.21 -6.58 -2.41
CA ASN A 77 7.25 -7.97 -2.84
C ASN A 77 6.34 -8.30 -4.04
N PHE A 78 5.16 -7.67 -4.15
CA PHE A 78 4.24 -7.96 -5.25
C PHE A 78 4.60 -7.21 -6.54
N GLY A 79 4.93 -5.93 -6.44
CA GLY A 79 5.10 -5.03 -7.59
C GLY A 79 6.52 -4.58 -7.86
N GLY A 80 7.50 -4.97 -7.03
CA GLY A 80 8.88 -4.48 -7.15
C GLY A 80 9.02 -2.98 -6.89
N HIS A 81 8.08 -2.37 -6.14
CA HIS A 81 8.13 -0.95 -5.82
C HIS A 81 9.36 -0.65 -4.95
N LYS A 82 10.15 0.36 -5.32
CA LYS A 82 11.37 0.73 -4.58
C LYS A 82 11.04 1.25 -3.17
N GLU A 83 11.79 0.75 -2.18
CA GLU A 83 11.83 1.25 -0.81
C GLU A 83 12.88 2.37 -0.70
N TYR A 84 12.59 3.42 0.08
CA TYR A 84 13.50 4.57 0.33
C TYR A 84 13.48 4.98 1.80
#